data_AF-E9DEF3-F1
#
_entry.id   AF-E9DEF3-F1
#
_cell.length_a   1.000
_cell.length_b   1.000
_cell.length_c   1.000
_cell.angle_alpha   90.00
_cell.angle_beta   90.00
_cell.angle_gamma   90.00
#
_symmetry.space_group_name_H-M   'P 1'
#
loop_
_entity.id
_entity.type
_entity.pdbx_description
1 polymer ?
#
loop_
_entity_poly.entity_id
_entity_poly.type
_entity_poly.pdbx_seq_one_letter_code
_entity_poly.pdbx_strand_id
1 'polypeptide(L)'
;MRGQHSRAFFFHECYTDPPNLAIGLTQLDLDSDKDVRIREYADPVTGSSLNLHIETWDDSILYSGSAIWFGADSNTDEFPTGSYNTLNDDKLDSLNVKSHSKEVKFRNQFEEMPTLVA
;
A
#
# COMPACT_ATOMS: atom_id res chain seq x y z
N MET A 1 1.97 15.18 -18.51
CA MET A 1 2.86 15.72 -17.47
C MET A 1 2.70 14.79 -16.27
N ARG A 2 3.75 14.09 -15.80
CA ARG A 2 3.64 13.28 -14.58
C ARG A 2 3.60 14.23 -13.38
N GLY A 3 2.43 14.40 -12.77
CA GLY A 3 2.34 15.06 -11.47
C GLY A 3 2.92 14.12 -10.42
N GLN A 4 4.12 14.42 -9.92
CA GLN A 4 4.66 13.72 -8.76
C GLN A 4 4.08 14.40 -7.52
N HIS A 5 3.12 13.75 -6.86
CA HIS A 5 2.48 14.29 -5.67
C HIS A 5 3.03 13.55 -4.45
N SER A 6 4.12 14.11 -3.90
CA SER A 6 4.80 13.57 -2.73
C SER A 6 4.81 14.55 -1.57
N ARG A 7 4.71 14.05 -0.34
CA ARG A 7 4.87 14.87 0.87
C ARG A 7 5.64 14.12 1.96
N ALA A 8 6.61 14.82 2.55
CA ALA A 8 7.36 14.33 3.71
C ALA A 8 6.53 14.45 5.00
N PHE A 9 6.59 13.39 5.81
CA PHE A 9 6.03 13.31 7.15
C PHE A 9 7.13 12.86 8.13
N PHE A 10 7.15 13.50 9.29
CA PHE A 10 8.08 13.16 10.36
C PHE A 10 7.33 12.43 11.46
N PHE A 11 7.92 11.35 11.95
CA PHE A 11 7.35 10.60 13.06
C PHE A 11 7.49 11.39 14.35
N HIS A 12 6.51 11.22 15.25
CA HIS A 12 6.59 11.82 16.58
C HIS A 12 7.75 11.21 17.39
N GLU A 13 7.92 9.89 17.27
CA GLU A 13 9.04 9.13 17.83
C GLU A 13 9.83 8.49 16.70
N CYS A 14 11.15 8.49 16.82
CA CYS A 14 12.02 7.88 15.82
C CYS A 14 12.10 6.36 16.05
N TYR A 15 11.95 5.58 14.98
CA TYR A 15 12.27 4.17 14.94
C TYR A 15 13.80 3.97 14.85
N THR A 16 14.30 2.87 15.41
CA THR A 16 15.73 2.50 15.31
C THR A 16 16.11 2.14 13.87
N ASP A 17 15.24 1.38 13.21
CA ASP A 17 15.32 1.01 11.80
C ASP A 17 14.08 1.54 11.05
N PRO A 18 14.11 1.71 9.72
CA PRO A 18 12.91 2.07 8.95
C PRO A 18 11.74 1.13 9.28
N PRO A 19 10.56 1.65 9.66
CA PRO A 19 9.43 0.84 10.08
C PRO A 19 8.84 0.02 8.92
N ASN A 20 8.15 -1.06 9.25
CA ASN A 20 7.19 -1.68 8.33
C ASN A 20 5.99 -0.75 8.19
N LEU A 21 5.55 -0.49 6.96
CA LEU A 21 4.43 0.40 6.66
C LEU A 21 3.28 -0.35 6.01
N ALA A 22 2.08 -0.18 6.56
CA ALA A 22 0.83 -0.38 5.84
C ALA A 22 0.33 0.98 5.35
N ILE A 23 0.03 1.12 4.07
CA ILE A 23 -0.50 2.34 3.47
C ILE A 23 -1.84 2.00 2.83
N GLY A 24 -2.84 2.87 3.02
CA GLY A 24 -4.16 2.69 2.42
C GLY A 24 -4.71 4.02 1.90
N LEU A 25 -5.31 3.97 0.71
CA LEU A 25 -6.04 5.09 0.13
C LEU A 25 -7.32 5.35 0.94
N THR A 26 -7.59 6.62 1.25
CA THR A 26 -8.77 7.06 2.02
C THR A 26 -9.70 7.97 1.22
N GLN A 27 -9.21 8.56 0.13
CA GLN A 27 -10.00 9.36 -0.82
C GLN A 27 -9.44 9.18 -2.23
N LEU A 28 -10.34 9.09 -3.21
CA LEU A 28 -10.02 8.97 -4.63
C LEU A 28 -10.96 9.84 -5.45
N ASP A 29 -10.40 10.77 -6.22
CA ASP A 29 -11.11 11.58 -7.22
C ASP A 29 -10.33 11.52 -8.53
N LEU A 30 -10.84 10.71 -9.45
CA LEU A 30 -10.23 10.37 -10.72
C LEU A 30 -11.21 10.67 -11.84
N ASP A 31 -10.67 10.99 -13.01
CA ASP A 31 -11.49 11.18 -14.21
C ASP A 31 -12.21 9.89 -14.60
N SER A 32 -13.52 10.00 -14.82
CA SER A 32 -14.39 8.86 -15.11
C SER A 32 -14.31 8.38 -16.55
N ASP A 33 -13.78 9.20 -17.47
CA ASP A 33 -13.64 8.89 -18.89
C ASP A 33 -12.26 8.28 -19.22
N LYS A 34 -11.44 8.03 -18.19
CA LYS A 34 -10.10 7.45 -18.28
C LYS A 34 -9.99 6.15 -17.51
N ASP A 35 -9.04 5.31 -17.92
CA ASP A 35 -8.70 4.12 -17.16
C ASP A 35 -8.21 4.51 -15.76
N VAL A 36 -8.62 3.74 -14.75
CA VAL A 36 -8.22 3.98 -13.35
C VAL A 36 -6.87 3.35 -13.09
N ARG A 37 -5.85 4.20 -12.92
CA ARG A 37 -4.50 3.80 -12.51
C ARG A 37 -4.06 4.68 -11.35
N ILE A 38 -3.84 4.08 -10.19
CA ILE A 38 -3.34 4.80 -9.01
C ILE A 38 -2.38 3.91 -8.24
N ARG A 39 -1.38 4.55 -7.63
CA ARG A 39 -0.42 3.89 -6.75
C ARG A 39 -0.05 4.83 -5.60
N GLU A 40 -0.20 4.33 -4.40
CA GLU A 40 0.38 4.87 -3.19
C GLU A 40 1.63 4.08 -2.79
N TYR A 41 2.65 4.78 -2.31
CA TYR A 41 3.85 4.19 -1.75
C TYR A 41 4.61 5.22 -0.92
N ALA A 42 5.54 4.76 -0.08
CA ALA A 42 6.46 5.65 0.62
C ALA A 42 7.89 5.41 0.15
N ASP A 43 8.58 6.48 -0.25
CA ASP A 43 9.99 6.44 -0.65
C ASP A 43 10.64 7.85 -0.60
N PRO A 44 11.71 8.08 0.19
CA PRO A 44 12.35 7.14 1.10
C PRO A 44 11.56 6.93 2.40
N VAL A 45 11.83 5.81 3.07
CA VAL A 45 11.41 5.54 4.47
C VAL A 45 12.67 5.43 5.33
N THR A 46 12.69 6.17 6.43
CA THR A 46 13.80 6.23 7.39
C THR A 46 13.26 6.02 8.80
N GLY A 47 14.14 5.93 9.81
CA GLY A 47 13.70 5.87 11.20
C GLY A 47 12.95 7.13 11.69
N SER A 48 13.15 8.29 11.06
CA SER A 48 12.58 9.57 11.50
C SER A 48 11.45 10.11 10.61
N SER A 49 11.34 9.62 9.38
CA SER A 49 10.43 10.18 8.38
C SER A 49 10.12 9.21 7.25
N LEU A 50 9.01 9.49 6.57
CA LEU A 50 8.66 8.91 5.28
C LEU A 50 8.30 10.02 4.29
N ASN A 51 8.48 9.75 2.99
CA ASN A 51 7.90 10.57 1.93
C ASN A 51 6.79 9.79 1.24
N LEU A 52 5.54 10.21 1.46
CA LEU A 52 4.35 9.55 0.92
C LEU A 52 4.06 10.07 -0.48
N HIS A 53 3.89 9.15 -1.43
CA HIS A 53 3.54 9.42 -2.81
C HIS A 53 2.14 8.90 -3.10
N ILE A 54 1.36 9.68 -3.85
CA ILE A 54 0.14 9.24 -4.51
C ILE A 54 0.26 9.62 -5.97
N GLU A 55 0.35 8.62 -6.85
CA GLU A 55 0.67 8.82 -8.25
C GLU A 55 -0.33 8.13 -9.16
N THR A 56 -0.46 8.70 -10.36
CA THR A 56 -1.17 8.11 -11.50
C THR A 56 -0.22 8.07 -12.71
N TRP A 57 -0.54 7.26 -13.71
CA TRP A 57 0.30 7.13 -14.91
C TRP A 57 -0.53 6.91 -16.17
N ASP A 58 0.17 6.98 -17.30
CA ASP A 58 -0.41 6.90 -18.64
C ASP A 58 -1.41 8.03 -18.90
N ASP A 59 -2.63 7.74 -19.35
CA ASP A 59 -3.68 8.70 -19.65
C ASP A 59 -4.66 8.96 -18.50
N SER A 60 -4.44 8.32 -17.35
CA SER A 60 -5.22 8.50 -16.14
C SER A 60 -5.04 9.92 -15.57
N ILE A 61 -6.14 10.51 -15.08
CA ILE A 61 -6.16 11.85 -14.50
C ILE A 61 -6.63 11.74 -13.05
N LEU A 62 -5.74 12.11 -12.12
CA LEU A 62 -6.02 12.17 -10.68
C LEU A 62 -6.26 13.63 -10.28
N TYR A 63 -7.50 13.97 -9.92
CA TYR A 63 -7.87 15.31 -9.46
C TYR A 63 -7.48 15.53 -8.00
N SER A 64 -7.74 14.52 -7.15
CA SER A 64 -7.29 14.51 -5.76
C SER A 64 -7.22 13.09 -5.20
N GLY A 65 -6.39 12.90 -4.19
CA GLY A 65 -6.27 11.65 -3.48
C GLY A 65 -5.73 11.86 -2.08
N SER A 66 -6.13 10.98 -1.16
CA SER A 66 -5.63 10.96 0.21
C SER A 66 -5.25 9.53 0.58
N ALA A 67 -4.26 9.40 1.44
CA ALA A 67 -3.86 8.13 2.01
C ALA A 67 -3.57 8.29 3.50
N ILE A 68 -3.75 7.20 4.22
CA ILE A 68 -3.33 7.02 5.61
C ILE A 68 -2.22 5.97 5.64
N TRP A 69 -1.34 6.08 6.62
CA TRP A 69 -0.30 5.09 6.88
C TRP A 69 -0.33 4.66 8.34
N PHE A 70 0.08 3.42 8.58
CA PHE A 70 0.34 2.84 9.89
C PHE A 70 1.75 2.25 9.88
N GLY A 71 2.58 2.69 10.82
CA GLY A 71 3.97 2.26 10.96
C GLY A 71 4.20 1.46 12.22
N ALA A 72 4.90 0.35 12.10
CA ALA A 72 5.30 -0.50 13.20
C ALA A 72 6.79 -0.81 13.12
N ASP A 73 7.43 -1.08 14.26
CA ASP A 73 8.83 -1.48 14.31
C ASP A 73 9.11 -2.62 13.32
N SER A 74 10.23 -2.55 12.60
CA SER A 74 10.61 -3.55 11.60
C SER A 74 10.75 -4.97 12.17
N ASN A 75 11.01 -5.05 13.48
CA ASN A 75 11.23 -6.27 14.26
C ASN A 75 10.03 -6.67 15.13
N THR A 76 8.89 -5.99 15.05
CA THR A 76 7.70 -6.39 15.80
C THR A 76 6.91 -7.48 15.08
N ASP A 77 6.40 -8.42 15.87
CA ASP A 77 5.49 -9.48 15.41
C ASP A 77 4.03 -9.14 15.67
N GLU A 78 3.77 -8.03 16.38
CA GLU A 78 2.41 -7.59 16.75
C GLU A 78 1.63 -7.07 15.54
N PHE A 79 2.32 -6.50 14.55
CA PHE A 79 1.72 -5.87 13.38
C PHE A 79 2.32 -6.42 12.08
N PRO A 80 2.02 -7.67 11.72
CA PRO A 80 2.55 -8.27 10.50
C PRO A 80 1.89 -7.65 9.26
N THR A 81 2.68 -7.06 8.38
CA THR A 81 2.22 -6.52 7.08
C THR A 81 2.55 -7.47 5.93
N GLY A 82 1.72 -7.52 4.89
CA GLY A 82 1.94 -8.33 3.70
C GLY A 82 1.49 -7.62 2.42
N SER A 83 1.91 -8.13 1.26
CA SER A 83 1.52 -7.61 -0.05
C SER A 83 1.02 -8.74 -0.95
N TYR A 84 -0.02 -8.44 -1.72
CA TYR A 84 -0.53 -9.31 -2.76
C TYR A 84 -0.54 -8.57 -4.09
N ASN A 85 0.08 -9.16 -5.12
CA ASN A 85 0.12 -8.62 -6.46
C ASN A 85 -0.57 -9.59 -7.42
N THR A 86 -1.62 -9.10 -8.10
CA THR A 86 -2.41 -9.86 -9.06
C THR A 86 -1.73 -10.04 -10.41
N LEU A 87 -0.71 -9.23 -10.76
CA LEU A 87 0.05 -9.39 -12.01
C LEU A 87 0.88 -10.68 -12.05
N ASN A 88 1.22 -11.22 -10.87
CA ASN A 88 1.98 -12.46 -10.72
C ASN A 88 1.07 -13.68 -10.49
N ASP A 89 -0.24 -13.55 -10.74
CA ASP A 89 -1.16 -14.67 -10.76
C ASP A 89 -1.17 -15.24 -12.19
N ASP A 90 -0.46 -16.35 -12.40
CA ASP A 90 -0.23 -17.02 -13.70
C ASP A 90 -1.53 -17.46 -14.43
N LYS A 91 -2.70 -17.13 -13.89
CA LYS A 91 -4.03 -17.45 -14.44
C LYS A 91 -4.59 -16.42 -15.42
N LEU A 92 -3.84 -15.35 -15.70
CA LEU A 92 -4.27 -14.25 -16.58
C LEU A 92 -4.57 -14.72 -18.02
N ASP A 93 -4.06 -15.88 -18.45
CA ASP A 93 -4.23 -16.42 -19.81
C ASP A 93 -5.57 -17.17 -20.04
N SER A 94 -6.43 -17.28 -19.02
CA SER A 94 -7.81 -17.73 -19.21
C SER A 94 -8.77 -16.55 -19.07
N LEU A 95 -9.32 -16.09 -20.19
CA LEU A 95 -10.15 -14.90 -20.41
C LEU A 95 -11.45 -14.77 -19.56
N ASN A 96 -11.58 -15.44 -18.42
CA ASN A 96 -12.79 -15.47 -17.60
C ASN A 96 -12.55 -15.52 -16.07
N VAL A 97 -11.35 -15.15 -15.57
CA VAL A 97 -11.12 -15.08 -14.11
C VAL A 97 -11.88 -13.87 -13.54
N LYS A 98 -13.06 -14.12 -12.96
CA LYS A 98 -13.89 -13.11 -12.29
C LYS A 98 -13.42 -12.78 -10.87
N SER A 99 -12.45 -13.53 -10.34
CA SER A 99 -11.93 -13.34 -8.98
C SER A 99 -10.50 -13.84 -8.85
N HIS A 100 -9.66 -13.03 -8.18
CA HIS A 100 -8.30 -13.39 -7.79
C HIS A 100 -8.27 -13.69 -6.30
N SER A 101 -7.59 -14.78 -5.90
CA SER A 101 -7.39 -15.13 -4.50
C SER A 101 -6.03 -15.78 -4.33
N LYS A 102 -5.30 -15.34 -3.30
CA LYS A 102 -4.04 -15.94 -2.87
C LYS A 102 -3.93 -15.85 -1.36
N GLU A 103 -3.31 -16.86 -0.78
CA GLU A 103 -2.94 -16.84 0.63
C GLU A 103 -1.86 -15.76 0.86
N VAL A 104 -2.15 -14.81 1.77
CA VAL A 104 -1.16 -13.86 2.26
C VAL A 104 -0.43 -14.53 3.41
N LYS A 105 0.85 -14.83 3.20
CA LYS A 105 1.73 -15.37 4.24
C LYS A 105 2.34 -14.23 5.03
N PHE A 106 2.12 -14.24 6.33
CA PHE A 106 2.80 -13.34 7.25
C PHE A 106 4.19 -13.90 7.59
N ARG A 107 5.10 -13.01 8.01
CA ARG A 107 6.46 -13.39 8.40
C ARG A 107 6.44 -14.43 9.52
N ASN A 108 5.56 -14.25 10.50
CA ASN A 108 5.36 -15.14 11.63
C ASN A 108 3.92 -15.67 11.64
N GLN A 109 3.75 -16.91 12.09
CA GLN A 109 2.44 -17.51 12.27
C GLN A 109 1.81 -16.98 13.55
N PHE A 110 0.49 -16.79 13.55
CA PHE A 110 -0.22 -16.51 14.78
C PHE A 110 -0.13 -17.73 15.70
N GLU A 111 0.18 -17.50 16.99
CA GLU A 111 0.24 -18.56 18.00
C GLU A 111 -1.12 -19.25 18.18
N GLU A 112 -2.19 -18.48 18.03
CA GLU A 112 -3.57 -18.95 18.03
C GLU A 112 -4.32 -18.41 16.80
N MET A 113 -5.42 -19.05 16.43
CA MET A 113 -6.22 -18.61 15.30
C MET A 113 -6.77 -17.19 15.56
N PRO A 114 -6.45 -16.20 14.72
CA PRO A 114 -6.87 -14.82 14.95
C PRO A 114 -8.38 -14.69 14.79
N THR A 115 -8.99 -13.80 15.57
CA THR A 115 -10.39 -13.39 15.37
C THR A 115 -10.46 -12.26 14.36
N LEU A 116 -11.31 -12.39 13.35
CA LEU A 116 -11.57 -11.31 12.40
C LEU A 116 -12.44 -10.25 13.07
N VAL A 117 -11.92 -9.02 13.18
CA VAL A 117 -12.72 -7.84 13.52
C VAL A 117 -13.08 -7.16 12.20
N ALA A 118 -14.36 -7.15 11.87
CA ALA A 118 -14.92 -6.55 10.65
C ALA A 118 -15.89 -5.42 10.99
#